data_AF-A0A388SL18-F1
#
_entry.id   AF-A0A388SL18-F1
#
_cell.length_a   1.000
_cell.length_b   1.000
_cell.length_c   1.000
_cell.angle_alpha   90.00
_cell.angle_beta   90.00
_cell.angle_gamma   90.00
#
_symmetry.space_group_name_H-M   'P 1'
#
loop_
_entity.id
_entity.type
_entity.pdbx_description
1 polymer ?
#
loop_
_entity_poly.entity_id
_entity_poly.type
_entity_poly.pdbx_seq_one_letter_code
_entity_poly.pdbx_strand_id
1 'polypeptide(L)'
;MENSVAFERALVALVAERVENSDLSHSEFGRRIFGEESGSRLWRSCRDATRPRRILLAEAYRMAELLGMDFPTMIWQFTQEAKARGLI
;
A
#
# COMPACT_ATOMS: atom_id res chain seq x y z
N MET A 1 -18.13 7.72 -1.88
CA MET A 1 -17.65 6.32 -1.82
C MET A 1 -16.59 6.04 -2.88
N GLU A 2 -16.76 6.54 -4.11
CA GLU A 2 -15.75 6.37 -5.18
C GLU A 2 -14.38 6.98 -4.83
N ASN A 3 -14.35 8.18 -4.25
CA ASN A 3 -13.09 8.84 -3.87
C ASN A 3 -12.24 8.02 -2.88
N SER A 4 -12.88 7.34 -1.92
CA SER A 4 -12.17 6.46 -0.97
C SER A 4 -11.66 5.17 -1.61
N VAL A 5 -12.28 4.71 -2.71
CA VAL A 5 -11.79 3.53 -3.46
C VAL A 5 -10.64 3.94 -4.37
N ALA A 6 -10.76 5.08 -5.05
CA ALA A 6 -9.68 5.64 -5.89
C ALA A 6 -8.43 5.94 -5.06
N PHE A 7 -8.59 6.58 -3.90
CA PHE A 7 -7.49 6.84 -2.99
C PHE A 7 -6.78 5.56 -2.53
N GLU A 8 -7.52 4.55 -2.12
CA GLU A 8 -6.90 3.31 -1.65
C GLU A 8 -6.19 2.55 -2.77
N ARG A 9 -6.73 2.56 -4.00
CA ARG A 9 -6.04 2.03 -5.18
C ARG A 9 -4.74 2.80 -5.47
N ALA A 10 -4.78 4.13 -5.41
CA ALA A 10 -3.61 4.96 -5.61
C ALA A 10 -2.56 4.70 -4.51
N LEU A 11 -2.98 4.60 -3.24
CA LEU A 11 -2.11 4.26 -2.12
C LEU A 11 -1.42 2.91 -2.35
N VAL A 12 -2.18 1.86 -2.69
CA VAL A 12 -1.62 0.52 -2.96
C VAL A 12 -0.63 0.55 -4.11
N ALA A 13 -0.93 1.26 -5.20
CA ALA A 13 -0.04 1.39 -6.35
C ALA A 13 1.27 2.08 -5.97
N LEU A 14 1.19 3.22 -5.26
CA LEU A 14 2.38 3.94 -4.80
C LEU A 14 3.21 3.14 -3.81
N VAL A 15 2.58 2.42 -2.86
CA VAL A 15 3.30 1.48 -1.98
C VAL A 15 4.01 0.40 -2.81
N ALA A 16 3.33 -0.19 -3.80
CA ALA A 16 3.92 -1.21 -4.66
C ALA A 16 5.14 -0.68 -5.42
N GLU A 17 5.05 0.53 -5.99
CA GLU A 17 6.17 1.19 -6.65
C GLU A 17 7.34 1.44 -5.68
N ARG A 18 7.08 1.86 -4.43
CA ARG A 18 8.15 2.02 -3.43
C ARG A 18 8.81 0.70 -3.08
N VAL A 19 8.04 -0.40 -3.03
CA VAL A 19 8.60 -1.75 -2.83
C VAL A 19 9.48 -2.15 -4.02
N GLU A 20 9.03 -1.90 -5.25
CA GLU A 20 9.79 -2.20 -6.48
C GLU A 20 11.11 -1.40 -6.58
N ASN A 21 11.14 -0.19 -6.04
CA ASN A 21 12.33 0.67 -5.97
C ASN A 21 13.19 0.43 -4.71
N SER A 22 12.88 -0.60 -3.92
CA SER A 22 13.63 -1.00 -2.72
C SER A 22 14.26 -2.37 -2.90
N ASP A 23 15.10 -2.79 -1.95
CA ASP A 23 15.66 -4.15 -1.93
C ASP A 23 14.65 -5.22 -1.43
N LEU A 24 13.39 -4.85 -1.18
CA LEU A 24 12.35 -5.76 -0.70
C LEU A 24 11.57 -6.40 -1.83
N SER A 25 11.45 -7.73 -1.81
CA SER A 25 10.49 -8.41 -2.68
C SER A 25 9.05 -8.18 -2.22
N HIS A 26 8.09 -8.20 -3.14
CA HIS A 26 6.67 -8.12 -2.77
C HIS A 26 6.21 -9.26 -1.85
N SER A 27 6.78 -10.45 -1.99
CA SER A 27 6.45 -11.57 -1.11
C SER A 27 6.91 -11.29 0.32
N GLU A 28 8.11 -10.77 0.48
CA GLU A 28 8.65 -10.37 1.77
C GLU A 28 7.89 -9.19 2.38
N PHE A 29 7.63 -8.15 1.60
CA PHE A 29 6.78 -7.04 2.01
C PHE A 29 5.43 -7.54 2.53
N GLY A 30 4.77 -8.40 1.76
CA GLY A 30 3.49 -8.98 2.16
C GLY A 30 3.55 -9.74 3.49
N ARG A 31 4.61 -10.53 3.72
CA ARG A 31 4.81 -11.26 4.98
C ARG A 31 5.00 -10.32 6.17
N ARG A 32 5.78 -9.26 6.01
CA ARG A 32 6.03 -8.26 7.06
C ARG A 32 4.77 -7.48 7.44
N ILE A 33 3.89 -7.18 6.48
CA ILE A 33 2.66 -6.42 6.75
C ILE A 33 1.51 -7.31 7.23
N PHE A 34 1.30 -8.46 6.60
CA PHE A 34 0.08 -9.26 6.78
C PHE A 34 0.32 -10.60 7.52
N GLY A 35 1.56 -10.90 7.90
CA GLY A 35 1.95 -12.13 8.59
C GLY A 35 2.59 -13.18 7.66
N GLU A 36 3.37 -14.08 8.26
CA GLU A 36 4.28 -14.98 7.52
C GLU A 36 3.55 -15.97 6.59
N GLU A 37 2.46 -16.57 7.07
CA GLU A 37 1.80 -17.68 6.38
C GLU A 37 1.02 -17.23 5.13
N SER A 38 0.25 -16.15 5.26
CA SER A 38 -0.67 -15.69 4.21
C SER A 38 -0.28 -14.34 3.61
N GLY A 39 0.80 -13.70 4.07
CA GLY A 39 1.00 -12.30 3.77
C GLY A 39 1.36 -11.97 2.33
N SER A 40 2.15 -12.82 1.66
CA SER A 40 2.39 -12.68 0.21
C SER A 40 1.09 -12.76 -0.60
N ARG A 41 0.16 -13.65 -0.21
CA ARG A 41 -1.15 -13.79 -0.86
C ARG A 41 -2.04 -12.58 -0.61
N LEU A 42 -2.11 -12.12 0.64
CA LEU A 42 -2.92 -10.96 1.02
C LEU A 42 -2.44 -9.68 0.36
N TRP A 43 -1.12 -9.47 0.25
CA TRP A 43 -0.56 -8.36 -0.49
C TRP A 43 -0.90 -8.42 -1.98
N ARG A 44 -0.81 -9.61 -2.59
CA ARG A 44 -1.26 -9.81 -3.97
C ARG A 44 -2.74 -9.46 -4.15
N SER A 45 -3.60 -9.85 -3.20
CA SER A 45 -5.03 -9.52 -3.24
C SER A 45 -5.31 -8.02 -3.07
N CYS A 46 -4.48 -7.25 -2.37
CA CYS A 46 -4.64 -5.79 -2.28
C CYS A 46 -4.35 -5.11 -3.63
N ARG A 47 -3.43 -5.68 -4.41
CA ARG A 47 -3.02 -5.20 -5.74
C ARG A 47 -3.86 -5.73 -6.90
N ASP A 48 -4.91 -6.51 -6.62
CA ASP A 48 -5.78 -7.05 -7.65
C ASP A 48 -6.62 -5.93 -8.30
N ALA A 49 -6.59 -5.85 -9.63
CA ALA A 49 -7.28 -4.79 -10.37
C ALA A 49 -8.82 -4.94 -10.35
N THR A 50 -9.31 -6.18 -10.22
CA THR A 50 -10.73 -6.54 -10.37
C THR A 50 -11.45 -6.59 -9.04
N ARG A 51 -10.83 -7.19 -8.01
CA ARG A 51 -11.41 -7.38 -6.69
C ARG A 51 -10.37 -7.15 -5.60
N PRO A 52 -9.92 -5.88 -5.42
CA PRO A 52 -8.92 -5.56 -4.42
C PRO A 52 -9.46 -5.81 -3.01
N ARG A 53 -8.66 -6.48 -2.19
CA ARG A 53 -8.86 -6.52 -0.75
C ARG A 53 -8.61 -5.13 -0.17
N ARG A 54 -9.46 -4.70 0.76
CA ARG A 54 -9.27 -3.43 1.49
C ARG A 54 -8.15 -3.53 2.51
N ILE A 55 -7.37 -2.47 2.67
CA ILE A 55 -6.33 -2.31 3.68
C ILE A 55 -6.98 -1.87 5.00
N LEU A 56 -6.63 -2.57 6.08
CA LEU A 56 -7.00 -2.18 7.43
C LEU A 56 -6.07 -1.07 7.93
N LEU A 57 -6.55 -0.23 8.83
CA LEU A 57 -5.74 0.85 9.41
C LEU A 57 -4.43 0.34 10.02
N ALA A 58 -4.47 -0.76 10.78
CA ALA A 58 -3.28 -1.38 11.37
C ALA A 58 -2.28 -1.93 10.33
N GLU A 59 -2.74 -2.28 9.12
CA GLU A 59 -1.86 -2.68 8.02
C GLU A 59 -1.20 -1.44 7.42
N ALA A 60 -1.95 -0.36 7.24
CA ALA A 60 -1.39 0.89 6.75
C ALA A 60 -0.34 1.50 7.69
N TYR A 61 -0.52 1.38 9.01
CA TYR A 61 0.52 1.74 9.98
C TYR A 61 1.80 0.91 9.80
N ARG A 62 1.68 -0.41 9.68
CA ARG A 62 2.82 -1.30 9.43
C ARG A 62 3.51 -0.99 8.10
N MET A 63 2.75 -0.59 7.07
CA MET A 63 3.31 -0.16 5.79
C MET A 63 4.17 1.09 5.96
N ALA A 64 3.69 2.08 6.70
CA ALA A 64 4.46 3.30 6.97
C ALA A 64 5.77 2.99 7.73
N GLU A 65 5.67 2.19 8.80
CA GLU A 65 6.83 1.75 9.59
C GLU A 65 7.86 1.02 8.71
N LEU A 66 7.41 0.11 7.85
CA LEU A 66 8.30 -0.64 6.96
C LEU A 66 8.94 0.24 5.88
N LEU A 67 8.26 1.31 5.46
CA LEU A 67 8.79 2.31 4.54
C LEU A 67 9.65 3.38 5.24
N GLY A 68 9.88 3.25 6.56
CA GLY A 68 10.75 4.13 7.32
C GLY A 68 10.16 5.52 7.60
N MET A 69 8.83 5.65 7.66
CA MET A 69 8.14 6.92 7.94
C MET A 69 6.93 6.74 8.84
N ASP A 70 6.45 7.82 9.47
CA ASP A 70 5.20 7.78 10.22
C ASP A 70 3.98 7.78 9.29
N PHE A 71 2.87 7.24 9.80
CA PHE A 71 1.63 7.10 9.04
C PHE A 71 1.07 8.45 8.51
N PRO A 72 0.94 9.52 9.32
CA PRO A 72 0.54 10.84 8.81
C PRO A 72 1.40 11.33 7.64
N THR A 73 2.72 11.22 7.75
CA THR A 73 3.65 11.59 6.67
C THR A 73 3.42 10.77 5.41
N MET A 74 3.30 9.44 5.53
CA MET A 74 3.02 8.55 4.39
C MET A 74 1.72 8.95 3.68
N ILE A 75 0.63 9.14 4.43
CA ILE A 75 -0.66 9.53 3.86
C ILE A 75 -0.56 10.88 3.16
N TRP A 76 0.06 11.88 3.80
CA TRP A 76 0.19 13.21 3.19
C TRP A 76 1.00 13.15 1.90
N GLN A 77 2.18 12.52 1.90
CA GLN A 77 3.04 12.40 0.73
C GLN A 77 2.33 11.68 -0.42
N PHE A 78 1.73 10.53 -0.15
CA PHE A 78 1.07 9.74 -1.21
C PHE A 78 -0.19 10.43 -1.72
N THR A 79 -0.86 11.23 -0.88
CA THR A 79 -1.97 12.08 -1.35
C THR A 79 -1.47 13.15 -2.33
N GLN A 80 -0.37 13.84 -2.04
CA GLN A 80 0.19 14.83 -2.96
C GLN A 80 0.66 14.18 -4.27
N GLU A 81 1.33 13.04 -4.16
CA GLU A 81 1.84 12.28 -5.31
C GLU A 81 0.70 11.76 -6.19
N ALA A 82 -0.36 11.22 -5.59
CA ALA A 82 -1.53 10.74 -6.31
C ALA A 82 -2.24 11.88 -7.05
N LYS A 83 -2.40 13.06 -6.43
CA LYS A 83 -2.96 14.26 -7.09
C LYS A 83 -2.09 14.73 -8.25
N ALA A 84 -0.78 14.82 -8.04
CA ALA A 84 0.17 15.26 -9.06
C ALA A 84 0.17 14.34 -10.29
N ARG A 85 -0.11 13.05 -10.09
CA ARG A 85 -0.19 12.02 -11.14
C ARG A 85 -1.61 11.83 -11.70
N GLY A 86 -2.60 12.58 -11.23
CA GLY A 86 -4.01 12.44 -11.65
C GLY A 86 -4.65 11.09 -11.30
N LEU A 87 -4.16 10.43 -10.24
CA LEU A 87 -4.72 9.18 -9.73
C LEU A 87 -5.95 9.40 -8.84
N ILE A 88 -6.07 10.61 -8.25
CA ILE A 88 -7.19 11.09 -7.42
C ILE A 88 -7.43 12.58 -7.62
#